data_AF-A0A7K4KW17-F1
#
_entry.id   AF-A0A7K4KW17-F1
#
_cell.length_a   1.000
_cell.length_b   1.000
_cell.length_c   1.000
_cell.angle_alpha   90.00
_cell.angle_beta   90.00
_cell.angle_gamma   90.00
#
_symmetry.space_group_name_H-M   'P 1'
#
loop_
_entity.id
_entity.type
_entity.pdbx_description
1 polymer ?
#
loop_
_entity_poly.entity_id
_entity_poly.type
_entity_poly.pdbx_seq_one_letter_code
_entity_poly.pdbx_strand_id
1 'polypeptide(L)'
;SVKEMCTKNTEKQMTLHYPVEMGNGTPCSFSQNLPQSSTVMYICHPQAKHKILSIAEITTCEYEGVILTRLLCSRPKYRFRA
;
A
#
# COMPACT_ATOMS: atom_id res chain seq x y z
N SER A 1 4.40 -1.66 16.38
CA SER A 1 3.66 -2.90 16.05
C SER A 1 3.18 -2.77 14.62
N VAL A 2 3.76 -3.50 13.67
CA VAL A 2 3.39 -3.37 12.23
C VAL A 2 2.06 -4.09 12.04
N LYS A 3 0.97 -3.34 11.81
CA LYS A 3 -0.35 -3.94 11.53
C LYS A 3 -0.29 -4.66 10.19
N GLU A 4 -0.41 -5.97 10.25
CA GLU A 4 -0.66 -6.83 9.10
C GLU A 4 -2.12 -6.67 8.69
N MET A 5 -2.36 -6.20 7.47
CA MET A 5 -3.71 -6.04 6.96
C MET A 5 -3.81 -6.80 5.63
N CYS A 6 -4.98 -7.35 5.36
CA CYS A 6 -5.23 -8.17 4.19
C CYS A 6 -5.97 -7.34 3.15
N THR A 7 -5.37 -7.11 1.98
CA THR A 7 -6.06 -6.42 0.88
C THR A 7 -6.71 -7.45 -0.02
N LYS A 8 -7.99 -7.23 -0.38
CA LYS A 8 -8.66 -7.97 -1.45
C LYS A 8 -8.27 -7.31 -2.78
N ASN A 9 -7.51 -8.00 -3.61
CA ASN A 9 -7.33 -7.56 -5.00
C ASN A 9 -8.62 -7.86 -5.80
N THR A 10 -8.77 -7.22 -6.96
CA THR A 10 -9.85 -7.46 -7.94
C THR A 10 -9.92 -8.90 -8.43
N GLU A 11 -8.89 -9.70 -8.15
CA GLU A 11 -8.83 -11.16 -8.32
C GLU A 11 -9.16 -11.93 -7.03
N LYS A 12 -10.01 -11.40 -6.13
CA LYS A 12 -10.58 -12.13 -4.97
C LYS A 12 -9.53 -12.87 -4.10
N GLN A 13 -8.27 -12.46 -4.13
CA GLN A 13 -7.16 -13.04 -3.37
C GLN A 13 -6.83 -12.13 -2.20
N MET A 14 -6.90 -12.69 -1.00
CA MET A 14 -6.52 -12.04 0.23
C MET A 14 -5.00 -12.13 0.37
N THR A 15 -4.27 -11.05 0.05
CA THR A 15 -2.80 -11.05 0.09
C THR A 15 -2.30 -10.15 1.20
N LEU A 16 -1.36 -10.67 2.00
CA LEU A 16 -0.69 -9.90 3.04
C LEU A 16 0.19 -8.81 2.41
N HIS A 17 0.10 -7.59 2.90
CA HIS A 17 0.94 -6.48 2.44
C HIS A 17 1.85 -5.94 3.54
N TYR A 18 2.91 -5.26 3.12
CA TYR A 18 3.75 -4.46 3.99
C TYR A 18 3.32 -2.98 3.87
N PRO A 19 2.65 -2.42 4.88
CA PRO A 19 2.22 -1.02 4.84
C PRO A 19 3.39 -0.11 5.20
N VAL A 20 3.48 1.00 4.47
CA VAL A 20 4.39 2.11 4.76
C VAL A 20 3.56 3.38 4.85
N GLU A 21 3.53 3.98 6.03
CA GLU A 21 2.90 5.27 6.27
C GLU A 21 3.89 6.38 5.91
N MET A 22 3.45 7.27 5.03
CA MET A 22 4.20 8.45 4.60
C MET A 22 3.41 9.68 5.04
N GLY A 23 3.89 10.32 6.11
CA GLY A 23 3.33 11.57 6.62
C GLY A 23 4.13 12.80 6.18
N ASN A 24 3.77 13.96 6.74
CA ASN A 24 4.48 15.23 6.53
C ASN A 24 4.56 15.67 5.06
N GLY A 25 3.54 15.36 4.26
CA GLY A 25 3.45 15.91 2.91
C GLY A 25 3.10 17.40 2.92
N THR A 26 2.85 17.96 1.75
CA THR A 26 2.46 19.37 1.62
C THR A 26 1.17 19.67 2.39
N PRO A 27 1.07 20.85 3.05
CA PRO A 27 -0.16 21.29 3.69
C PRO A 27 -1.34 21.29 2.71
N CYS A 28 -2.46 20.70 3.12
CA CYS A 28 -3.67 20.60 2.32
C CYS A 28 -4.69 21.67 2.73
N SER A 29 -5.00 22.60 1.83
CA SER A 29 -5.98 23.68 2.07
C SER A 29 -7.38 23.16 2.42
N PHE A 30 -7.75 22.00 1.90
CA PHE A 30 -9.06 21.38 2.11
C PHE A 30 -9.16 20.56 3.41
N SER A 31 -8.03 20.36 4.11
CA SER A 31 -7.96 19.62 5.37
C SER A 31 -7.35 20.49 6.47
N GLN A 32 -7.85 21.72 6.63
CA GLN A 32 -7.40 22.67 7.66
C GLN A 32 -5.87 22.92 7.65
N ASN A 33 -5.24 22.87 6.46
CA ASN A 33 -3.79 22.95 6.27
C ASN A 33 -2.98 21.84 6.97
N LEU A 34 -3.62 20.72 7.34
CA LEU A 34 -2.91 19.53 7.78
C LEU A 34 -2.07 18.96 6.62
N PRO A 35 -0.88 18.40 6.92
CA PRO A 35 -0.04 17.79 5.90
C PRO A 35 -0.76 16.58 5.30
N GLN A 36 -0.75 16.47 3.98
CA GLN A 36 -1.24 15.27 3.31
C GLN A 36 -0.50 14.02 3.81
N SER A 37 -1.21 12.90 3.85
CA SER A 37 -0.67 11.61 4.27
C SER A 37 -0.94 10.54 3.24
N SER A 38 -0.12 9.50 3.22
CA SER A 38 -0.29 8.39 2.29
C SER A 38 0.07 7.06 2.95
N THR A 39 -0.71 6.03 2.67
CA THR A 39 -0.37 4.66 3.05
C THR A 39 -0.07 3.85 1.80
N VAL A 40 1.17 3.36 1.70
CA VAL A 40 1.63 2.55 0.57
C VAL A 40 1.69 1.09 0.99
N MET A 41 0.87 0.26 0.35
CA MET A 41 0.83 -1.18 0.51
C MET A 41 1.71 -1.86 -0.52
N TYR A 42 2.80 -2.47 -0.07
CA TYR A 42 3.62 -3.33 -0.91
C TYR A 42 3.12 -4.76 -0.86
N ILE A 43 2.81 -5.32 -2.03
CA ILE A 43 2.32 -6.69 -2.20
C ILE A 43 3.36 -7.51 -2.96
N CYS A 44 3.59 -8.75 -2.53
CA CYS A 44 4.42 -9.69 -3.27
C CYS A 44 3.78 -10.02 -4.63
N HIS A 45 4.53 -9.80 -5.71
CA HIS A 45 4.17 -10.27 -7.04
C HIS A 45 5.43 -10.79 -7.77
N PRO A 46 5.57 -12.12 -8.01
CA PRO A 46 6.81 -12.72 -8.51
C PRO A 46 7.30 -12.15 -9.84
N GLN A 47 6.38 -11.69 -10.69
CA GLN A 47 6.70 -11.14 -12.01
C GLN A 47 6.85 -9.60 -12.02
N ALA A 48 6.54 -8.90 -10.93
CA ALA A 48 6.58 -7.44 -10.90
C ALA A 48 7.96 -6.93 -10.44
N LYS A 49 8.57 -6.08 -11.25
CA LYS A 49 9.85 -5.40 -10.94
C LYS A 49 9.65 -4.03 -10.27
N HIS A 50 8.60 -3.83 -9.47
CA HIS A 50 8.08 -2.53 -8.95
C HIS A 50 7.06 -1.86 -9.88
N LYS A 51 5.79 -2.28 -9.78
CA LYS A 51 4.67 -1.73 -10.55
C LYS A 51 3.65 -1.11 -9.61
N ILE A 52 3.28 0.15 -9.86
CA ILE A 52 2.12 0.77 -9.22
C ILE A 52 0.87 0.10 -9.79
N LEU A 53 0.08 -0.54 -8.94
CA LEU A 53 -1.20 -1.13 -9.32
C LEU A 53 -2.30 -0.08 -9.30
N SER A 54 -2.37 0.69 -8.22
CA SER A 54 -3.38 1.73 -8.03
C SER A 54 -2.89 2.79 -7.07
N ILE A 55 -3.40 4.00 -7.25
CA ILE A 55 -3.32 5.10 -6.29
C ILE A 55 -4.72 5.69 -6.22
N ALA A 56 -5.25 5.87 -5.02
CA ALA A 56 -6.55 6.46 -4.81
C ALA A 56 -6.49 7.45 -3.65
N GLU A 57 -7.27 8.52 -3.77
CA GLU A 57 -7.61 9.37 -2.64
C GLU A 57 -8.80 8.72 -1.92
N ILE A 58 -8.59 8.31 -0.67
CA ILE A 58 -9.61 7.60 0.12
C ILE A 58 -10.44 8.57 0.96
N THR A 59 -9.78 9.64 1.41
CA THR A 59 -10.35 10.81 2.08
C THR A 59 -9.62 12.03 1.54
N THR A 60 -10.22 13.22 1.60
CA THR A 60 -9.57 14.45 1.17
C THR A 60 -8.15 14.58 1.75
N CYS A 61 -7.14 14.57 0.87
CA CYS A 61 -5.72 14.64 1.22
C CYS A 61 -5.14 13.44 2.01
N GLU A 62 -5.82 12.31 1.97
CA GLU A 62 -5.33 11.00 2.41
C GLU A 62 -5.31 10.04 1.23
N TYR A 63 -4.14 9.52 0.93
CA TYR A 63 -3.93 8.67 -0.24
C TYR A 63 -3.61 7.24 0.15
N GLU A 64 -4.04 6.31 -0.68
CA GLU A 64 -3.72 4.91 -0.58
C GLU A 64 -3.10 4.43 -1.89
N GLY A 65 -1.91 3.82 -1.80
CA GLY A 65 -1.18 3.29 -2.95
C GLY A 65 -0.96 1.80 -2.82
N VAL A 66 -1.14 1.06 -3.92
CA VAL A 66 -0.82 -0.37 -4.00
C VAL A 66 0.34 -0.58 -4.97
N ILE A 67 1.41 -1.19 -4.49
CA ILE A 67 2.62 -1.45 -5.27
C ILE A 67 2.92 -2.95 -5.29
N LEU A 68 3.06 -3.50 -6.49
CA LEU A 68 3.49 -4.87 -6.72
C LEU A 68 5.01 -4.94 -6.80
N THR A 69 5.63 -5.78 -5.98
CA THR A 69 7.09 -5.96 -5.93
C THR A 69 7.49 -7.41 -5.72
N ARG A 70 8.52 -7.87 -6.44
CA ARG A 70 9.13 -9.18 -6.21
C ARG A 70 9.95 -9.24 -4.91
N LEU A 71 10.41 -8.11 -4.38
CA LEU A 71 11.30 -8.08 -3.20
C LEU A 71 10.67 -8.71 -1.96
N LEU A 72 9.36 -8.56 -1.78
CA LEU A 72 8.65 -9.15 -0.64
C LEU A 72 8.45 -10.67 -0.78
N CYS A 73 8.55 -11.21 -2.00
CA CYS A 73 8.33 -12.64 -2.25
C CYS A 73 9.43 -13.54 -1.69
N SER A 74 10.61 -13.00 -1.38
CA SER A 74 11.67 -13.73 -0.67
C SER A 74 11.32 -13.99 0.81
N ARG A 75 10.36 -13.23 1.37
CA ARG A 75 9.96 -13.33 2.77
C ARG A 75 8.75 -14.27 2.89
N PRO A 76 8.85 -15.40 3.63
CA PRO A 76 7.77 -16.38 3.75
C PRO A 76 6.43 -15.80 4.24
N LYS A 77 6.49 -14.72 5.03
CA LYS A 77 5.33 -14.01 5.57
C LYS A 77 4.46 -13.34 4.50
N TYR A 78 5.07 -12.76 3.46
CA TYR A 78 4.37 -12.04 2.39
C TYR A 78 4.17 -12.90 1.14
N ARG A 79 4.69 -14.13 1.17
CA ARG A 79 4.49 -15.09 0.10
C ARG A 79 3.06 -15.61 0.19
N PHE A 80 2.36 -15.59 -0.93
CA PHE A 80 1.07 -16.24 -1.07
C PHE A 80 1.18 -17.70 -0.62
N ARG A 81 0.32 -18.10 0.33
CA ARG A 81 0.05 -19.51 0.62
C ARG A 81 -1.18 -19.88 -0.21
N ALA A 82 -0.97 -20.79 -1.16
CA ALA A 82 -2.06 -21.44 -1.89
C ALA A 82 -2.82 -22.38 -0.95
#